data_AF-A0A0S1B0A8-F1
#
_entry.id   AF-A0A0S1B0A8-F1
#
_cell.length_a   1.000
_cell.length_b   1.000
_cell.length_c   1.000
_cell.angle_alpha   90.00
_cell.angle_beta   90.00
_cell.angle_gamma   90.00
#
_symmetry.space_group_name_H-M   'P 1'
#
loop_
_entity.id
_entity.type
_entity.pdbx_description
1 polymer ?
#
loop_
_entity_poly.entity_id
_entity_poly.type
_entity_poly.pdbx_seq_one_letter_code
_entity_poly.pdbx_strand_id
1 'polypeptide(L)' 'MLLMLAATLTACGPSQPSESVDTLVANPDRIKEIQRQCKEDRSKVGDELCLRAAEAANRRFFGDRPEKKSK' A
#
# COMPACT_ATOMS: atom_id res chain seq x y z
N MET A 1 -33.93 -2.87 16.88
CA MET A 1 -32.95 -1.92 16.30
C MET A 1 -31.81 -1.76 17.28
N LEU A 2 -30.65 -2.42 17.12
CA LEU A 2 -29.36 -2.09 17.80
C LEU A 2 -28.21 -3.10 17.49
N LEU A 3 -28.16 -3.74 16.32
CA LEU A 3 -27.11 -4.74 15.99
C LEU A 3 -26.24 -4.39 14.77
N MET A 4 -26.14 -3.11 14.39
CA MET A 4 -25.48 -2.71 13.12
C MET A 4 -24.31 -1.71 13.27
N LEU A 5 -23.67 -1.58 14.44
CA LEU A 5 -22.57 -0.61 14.61
C LEU A 5 -21.24 -1.18 15.11
N ALA A 6 -21.11 -2.50 15.33
CA ALA A 6 -19.89 -3.07 15.90
C ALA A 6 -18.91 -3.68 14.87
N ALA A 7 -19.17 -3.54 13.56
CA ALA A 7 -18.36 -4.19 12.51
C ALA A 7 -17.36 -3.24 11.80
N THR A 8 -17.06 -2.05 12.36
CA THR A 8 -16.16 -1.08 11.71
C THR A 8 -14.74 -1.04 12.29
N LEU A 9 -14.40 -1.83 13.32
CA LEU A 9 -13.10 -1.72 13.99
C LEU A 9 -12.06 -2.81 13.66
N THR A 10 -12.33 -3.76 12.77
CA THR A 10 -11.35 -4.82 12.47
C THR A 10 -10.33 -4.47 11.38
N ALA A 11 -10.30 -3.22 10.90
CA ALA A 11 -9.18 -2.75 10.07
C ALA A 11 -7.98 -2.25 10.89
N CYS A 12 -8.05 -2.30 12.24
CA CYS A 12 -6.89 -2.07 13.10
C CYS A 12 -6.19 -3.40 13.44
N GLY A 13 -5.77 -4.13 12.41
CA GLY A 13 -4.63 -5.04 12.55
C GLY A 13 -3.37 -4.17 12.63
N PRO A 14 -2.31 -4.58 13.36
CA PRO A 14 -1.05 -3.85 13.34
C PRO A 14 -0.65 -3.69 11.87
N SER A 15 -0.74 -2.46 11.34
CA SER A 15 -0.29 -2.16 9.99
C SER A 15 1.15 -2.62 9.94
N GLN A 16 1.36 -3.71 9.21
CA GLN A 16 2.67 -4.32 8.96
C GLN A 16 3.67 -3.20 8.71
N PRO A 17 4.84 -3.30 9.35
CA PRO A 17 5.64 -2.17 9.83
C PRO A 17 5.78 -1.14 8.72
N SER A 18 5.00 -0.06 8.82
CA SER A 18 5.13 1.14 7.98
C SER A 18 5.63 0.80 6.58
N GLU A 19 4.87 0.02 5.79
CA GLU A 19 5.19 -0.24 4.37
C GLU A 19 5.07 1.09 3.63
N SER A 20 6.07 1.93 3.80
CA SER A 20 6.25 3.24 3.22
C SER A 20 6.86 3.06 1.84
N VAL A 21 6.70 4.07 0.98
CA VAL A 21 7.28 4.04 -0.36
C VAL A 21 8.77 3.74 -0.29
N ASP A 22 9.51 4.36 0.64
CA ASP A 22 10.94 4.13 0.86
C ASP A 22 11.27 2.68 1.24
N THR A 23 10.52 2.07 2.15
CA THR A 23 10.71 0.67 2.54
C THR A 23 10.44 -0.27 1.37
N LEU A 24 9.44 0.03 0.54
CA LEU A 24 9.09 -0.74 -0.65
C LEU A 24 10.15 -0.58 -1.76
N VAL A 25 10.67 0.63 -1.98
CA VAL A 25 11.75 0.90 -2.95
C VAL A 25 13.00 0.07 -2.62
N ALA A 26 13.33 -0.06 -1.34
CA ALA A 26 14.43 -0.91 -0.86
C ALA A 26 14.16 -2.42 -1.03
N ASN A 27 12.90 -2.84 -1.15
CA ASN A 27 12.47 -4.24 -1.16
C ASN A 27 11.63 -4.58 -2.41
N PRO A 28 12.24 -4.84 -3.58
CA PRO A 28 11.52 -5.09 -4.83
C PRO A 28 10.67 -6.38 -4.82
N ASP A 29 11.07 -7.40 -4.06
CA ASP A 29 10.28 -8.63 -3.92
C ASP A 29 8.95 -8.37 -3.18
N ARG A 30 8.94 -7.46 -2.20
CA ARG A 30 7.71 -7.03 -1.52
C ARG A 30 6.77 -6.29 -2.46
N ILE A 31 7.30 -5.42 -3.32
CA ILE A 31 6.52 -4.71 -4.34
C ILE A 31 5.78 -5.70 -5.26
N LYS A 32 6.50 -6.72 -5.76
CA LYS A 32 5.91 -7.72 -6.67
C LYS A 32 4.80 -8.53 -6.01
N GLU A 33 5.01 -8.93 -4.76
CA GLU A 33 4.03 -9.68 -3.98
C GLU A 33 2.76 -8.84 -3.76
N ILE A 34 2.90 -7.59 -3.35
CA ILE A 34 1.75 -6.69 -3.17
C ILE A 34 1.03 -6.47 -4.50
N GLN A 35 1.75 -6.23 -5.61
CA GLN A 35 1.13 -6.09 -6.92
C GLN A 35 0.36 -7.33 -7.37
N ARG A 36 0.86 -8.54 -7.04
CA ARG A 36 0.16 -9.80 -7.30
C ARG A 36 -1.13 -9.86 -6.47
N GLN A 37 -1.04 -9.61 -5.18
CA GLN A 37 -2.22 -9.61 -4.30
C GLN A 37 -3.24 -8.53 -4.71
N CYS A 38 -2.80 -7.35 -5.15
CA CYS A 38 -3.67 -6.29 -5.68
C CYS A 38 -4.39 -6.66 -6.97
N LYS A 39 -3.81 -7.56 -7.79
CA LYS A 39 -4.49 -8.10 -8.98
C LYS A 39 -5.52 -9.17 -8.61
N GLU A 40 -5.26 -9.94 -7.56
CA GLU A 40 -6.14 -11.01 -7.10
C GLU A 40 -7.32 -10.45 -6.29
N ASP A 41 -7.05 -9.59 -5.30
CA ASP A 41 -8.07 -9.04 -4.41
C ASP A 41 -7.64 -7.67 -3.84
N ARG A 42 -7.90 -6.63 -4.62
CA ARG A 42 -7.57 -5.24 -4.27
C ARG A 42 -8.30 -4.74 -3.00
N SER A 43 -9.54 -5.18 -2.78
CA SER A 43 -10.30 -4.80 -1.58
C SER A 43 -9.73 -5.39 -0.30
N LYS A 44 -9.17 -6.60 -0.37
CA LYS A 44 -8.53 -7.26 0.78
C LYS A 44 -7.17 -6.65 1.14
N VAL A 45 -6.40 -6.23 0.13
CA VAL A 45 -5.06 -5.63 0.32
C VAL A 45 -5.14 -4.15 0.71
N GLY A 46 -6.13 -3.43 0.16
CA GLY A 46 -6.32 -2.00 0.36
C GLY A 46 -5.76 -1.18 -0.79
N ASP A 47 -6.60 -0.32 -1.36
CA ASP A 47 -6.27 0.54 -2.50
C ASP A 47 -5.02 1.39 -2.27
N GLU A 48 -4.89 1.94 -1.06
CA GLU A 48 -3.75 2.73 -0.60
C GLU A 48 -2.42 1.97 -0.70
N LEU A 49 -2.40 0.69 -0.32
CA LEU A 49 -1.19 -0.13 -0.33
C LEU A 49 -0.80 -0.51 -1.76
N CYS A 50 -1.78 -0.79 -2.62
CA CYS A 50 -1.58 -1.02 -4.03
C CYS A 50 -1.00 0.21 -4.76
N LEU A 51 -1.52 1.40 -4.46
CA LEU A 51 -1.01 2.66 -4.99
C LEU A 51 0.42 2.91 -4.54
N ARG A 52 0.72 2.67 -3.26
CA ARG A 52 2.05 2.86 -2.70
C ARG A 52 3.08 1.90 -3.28
N ALA A 53 2.72 0.64 -3.49
CA ALA A 53 3.58 -0.34 -4.16
C ALA A 53 3.82 0.03 -5.64
N ALA A 54 2.82 0.57 -6.33
CA ALA A 54 2.98 1.09 -7.69
C ALA A 54 3.92 2.31 -7.72
N GLU A 55 3.78 3.24 -6.78
CA GLU A 55 4.67 4.40 -6.65
C GLU A 55 6.11 3.96 -6.37
N ALA A 56 6.31 3.04 -5.44
CA ALA A 56 7.63 2.49 -5.12
C ALA A 56 8.26 1.79 -6.33
N ALA A 57 7.47 1.01 -7.09
CA ALA A 57 7.94 0.40 -8.32
C ALA A 57 8.38 1.44 -9.36
N ASN A 58 7.57 2.51 -9.48
CA ASN A 58 7.81 3.60 -10.42
C ASN A 58 9.08 4.37 -10.06
N ARG A 59 9.27 4.73 -8.79
CA ARG A 59 10.50 5.40 -8.29
C ARG A 59 11.74 4.54 -8.49
N ARG A 60 11.63 3.22 -8.28
CA ARG A 60 12.76 2.30 -8.49
C ARG A 60 13.14 2.16 -9.96
N PHE A 61 12.16 2.23 -10.87
CA PHE A 61 12.39 2.06 -12.30
C PHE A 61 12.81 3.36 -13.01
N PHE A 62 12.14 4.47 -12.70
CA PHE A 62 12.41 5.78 -13.31
C PHE A 62 13.39 6.65 -12.51
N GLY A 63 13.90 6.14 -11.39
CA GLY A 63 14.70 6.90 -10.42
C GLY A 63 13.83 7.77 -9.51
N ASP A 64 14.40 8.24 -8.40
CA ASP A 64 13.78 9.26 -7.55
C ASP A 64 13.62 10.55 -8.38
N ARG A 65 12.52 10.66 -9.11
CA ARG A 65 11.99 11.96 -9.51
C ARG A 65 11.12 12.39 -8.34
N PRO A 66 11.63 13.21 -7.41
CA PRO A 66 10.76 13.78 -6.40
C PRO A 66 9.70 14.56 -7.17
N GLU A 67 8.44 14.11 -7.10
CA GLU A 67 7.34 15.00 -7.42
C GLU A 67 7.56 16.23 -6.57
N LYS A 68 7.79 17.38 -7.23
CA LYS A 68 7.88 18.65 -6.54
C LYS A 68 6.62 18.75 -5.68
N LYS A 69 6.77 18.64 -4.36
CA LYS A 69 5.75 19.08 -3.40
C LYS A 69 5.53 20.56 -3.68
N SER A 70 4.59 20.85 -4.56
CA SER A 70 4.09 22.20 -4.77
C SER A 70 3.07 22.43 -3.66
N LYS A 71 3.55 22.92 -2.51
CA LYS A 71 3.03 24.08 -1.77
C LYS A 71 3.67 24.18 -0.39
#